data_AF-A0A814EL36-F1
#
_entry.id   AF-A0A814EL36-F1
#
_cell.length_a   1.000
_cell.length_b   1.000
_cell.length_c   1.000
_cell.angle_alpha   90.00
_cell.angle_beta   90.00
_cell.angle_gamma   90.00
#
_symmetry.space_group_name_H-M   'P 1'
#
loop_
_entity.id
_entity.type
_entity.pdbx_description
1 polymer ?
#
loop_
_entity_poly.entity_id
_entity_poly.type
_entity_poly.pdbx_seq_one_letter_code
_entity_poly.pdbx_strand_id
1 'polypeptide(L)'
;MDNHHLRAILLKLQDRLSDNDRKRLHFFLGNDIPRRIRDDPSLSGTLSLMESLFDQDKISEYDFTFLINAFTEIQCIDAAKVLTEHMKRLQPNATLRPMQSLTSIMPPMLNQLFEDQEDTFPTNKRTLLIKAGQKFGGTGGSLFDDSSTKNFTCSHYLSRIIIRNDNDDDGMPLDWIQFIYSSSYDQNSVIEGQTHGFRRTSEVSQFLLEKDERIYKIRGKLSNVTLSSQDGTLFSTILVRGLQFFTSKGRASRSYDHLEGKVFTEEYDGYTLGYATGRSGLFIDQLQFYWYRTVVTQ
;
A
#
# COMPACT_ATOMS: atom_id res chain seq x y z
N MET A 1 33.78 10.05 -10.39
CA MET A 1 32.63 9.53 -11.16
C MET A 1 32.18 10.66 -12.07
N ASP A 2 31.81 10.40 -13.33
CA ASP A 2 31.36 11.48 -14.22
C ASP A 2 29.96 11.94 -13.81
N ASN A 3 29.83 13.19 -13.37
CA ASN A 3 28.56 13.82 -12.97
C ASN A 3 27.48 13.72 -14.07
N HIS A 4 27.87 13.62 -15.34
CA HIS A 4 26.91 13.42 -16.44
C HIS A 4 26.16 12.10 -16.35
N HIS A 5 26.81 11.01 -15.94
CA HIS A 5 26.18 9.68 -15.86
C HIS A 5 25.18 9.61 -14.71
N LEU A 6 25.51 10.21 -13.56
CA LEU A 6 24.59 10.32 -12.45
C LEU A 6 23.36 11.14 -12.87
N ARG A 7 23.57 12.32 -13.45
CA ARG A 7 22.48 13.19 -13.86
C ARG A 7 21.51 12.50 -14.83
N ALA A 8 22.05 11.71 -15.77
CA ALA A 8 21.24 10.90 -16.67
C ALA A 8 20.39 9.84 -15.94
N ILE A 9 20.84 9.34 -14.79
CA ILE A 9 20.09 8.38 -13.97
C ILE A 9 19.07 9.08 -13.10
N LEU A 10 19.40 10.23 -12.52
CA LEU A 10 18.43 11.04 -11.78
C LEU A 10 17.27 11.44 -12.67
N LEU A 11 17.53 11.83 -13.91
CA LEU A 11 16.50 12.10 -14.91
C LEU A 11 15.66 10.84 -15.24
N LYS A 12 16.27 9.66 -15.32
CA LYS A 12 15.52 8.40 -15.52
C LYS A 12 14.68 7.99 -14.32
N LEU A 13 15.17 8.25 -13.10
CA LEU A 13 14.46 7.97 -11.86
C LEU A 13 13.29 8.94 -11.71
N GLN A 14 13.54 10.21 -12.02
CA GLN A 14 12.54 11.26 -12.05
C GLN A 14 11.33 10.89 -12.91
N ASP A 15 11.54 10.43 -14.14
CA ASP A 15 10.44 10.04 -15.05
C ASP A 15 9.68 8.80 -14.55
N ARG A 16 10.23 8.08 -13.57
CA ARG A 16 9.60 6.92 -12.93
C ARG A 16 8.88 7.27 -11.63
N LEU A 17 9.04 8.49 -11.10
CA LEU A 17 8.38 8.91 -9.86
C LEU A 17 7.05 9.59 -10.15
N SER A 18 5.97 9.09 -9.54
CA SER A 18 4.71 9.83 -9.50
C SER A 18 4.87 11.14 -8.72
N ASP A 19 3.96 12.10 -8.91
CA ASP A 19 3.84 13.25 -8.01
C ASP A 19 3.74 12.83 -6.54
N ASN A 20 3.08 11.70 -6.27
CA ASN A 20 2.96 11.16 -4.93
C ASN A 20 4.30 10.61 -4.41
N ASP A 21 5.04 9.87 -5.23
CA ASP A 21 6.35 9.33 -4.84
C ASP A 21 7.39 10.44 -4.68
N ARG A 22 7.34 11.49 -5.51
CA ARG A 22 8.12 12.72 -5.32
C ARG A 22 7.85 13.35 -3.95
N LYS A 23 6.58 13.54 -3.59
CA LYS A 23 6.20 14.07 -2.27
C LYS A 23 6.67 13.16 -1.13
N ARG A 24 6.54 11.85 -1.27
CA ARG A 24 7.02 10.87 -0.27
C ARG A 24 8.53 10.90 -0.13
N LEU A 25 9.25 11.03 -1.24
CA LEU A 25 10.70 11.15 -1.28
C LEU A 25 11.17 12.45 -0.59
N HIS A 26 10.53 13.59 -0.89
CA HIS A 26 10.78 14.86 -0.21
C HIS A 26 10.50 14.81 1.29
N PHE A 27 9.40 14.16 1.68
CA PHE A 27 9.08 13.94 3.09
C PHE A 27 10.14 13.09 3.78
N PHE A 28 10.59 12.02 3.13
CA PHE A 28 11.56 11.08 3.69
C PHE A 28 12.94 11.71 3.87
N LEU A 29 13.39 12.46 2.86
CA LEU A 29 14.72 13.07 2.81
C LEU A 29 14.77 14.48 3.43
N GLY A 30 13.62 15.06 3.77
CA GLY A 30 13.50 16.47 4.11
C GLY A 30 14.25 16.93 5.37
N ASN A 31 14.65 16.02 6.27
CA ASN A 31 15.40 16.42 7.46
C ASN A 31 16.88 16.70 7.17
N ASP A 32 17.41 16.15 6.08
CA ASP A 32 18.83 16.22 5.74
C ASP A 32 19.12 17.28 4.65
N ILE A 33 18.10 18.05 4.25
CA ILE A 33 18.14 18.91 3.07
C ILE A 33 17.59 20.32 3.40
N PRO A 34 18.14 21.41 2.82
CA PRO A 34 17.63 22.77 3.04
C PRO A 34 16.12 22.90 2.82
N ARG A 35 15.44 23.65 3.71
CA ARG A 35 13.96 23.85 3.69
C ARG A 35 13.42 24.27 2.31
N ARG A 36 14.17 25.10 1.59
CA ARG A 36 13.81 25.59 0.24
C ARG A 36 13.61 24.46 -0.79
N ILE A 37 14.36 23.36 -0.66
CA ILE A 37 14.30 22.20 -1.55
C ILE A 37 13.27 21.20 -1.02
N ARG A 38 13.23 21.02 0.31
CA ARG A 38 12.28 20.13 0.97
C ARG A 38 10.83 20.48 0.65
N ASP A 39 10.48 21.76 0.74
CA ASP A 39 9.09 22.22 0.68
C ASP A 39 8.60 22.41 -0.78
N ASP A 40 9.43 22.10 -1.78
CA ASP A 40 9.09 22.12 -3.21
C ASP A 40 8.84 20.69 -3.74
N PRO A 41 7.60 20.16 -3.70
CA PRO A 41 7.29 18.82 -4.20
C PRO A 41 7.23 18.76 -5.74
N SER A 42 7.53 19.87 -6.43
CA SER A 42 7.54 19.89 -7.88
C SER A 42 8.65 19.00 -8.42
N LEU A 43 8.55 18.75 -9.72
CA LEU A 43 9.58 18.06 -10.46
C LEU A 43 10.97 18.71 -10.30
N SER A 44 11.01 20.05 -10.35
CA SER A 44 12.25 20.82 -10.16
C SER A 44 12.80 20.64 -8.75
N GLY A 45 11.93 20.68 -7.75
CA GLY A 45 12.31 20.46 -6.36
C GLY A 45 12.88 19.06 -6.13
N THR A 46 12.32 18.02 -6.73
CA THR A 46 12.85 16.65 -6.62
C THR A 46 14.20 16.49 -7.31
N LEU A 47 14.40 17.15 -8.44
CA LEU A 47 15.72 17.19 -9.06
C LEU A 47 16.73 17.91 -8.18
N SER A 48 16.39 19.08 -7.63
CA SER A 48 17.26 19.80 -6.71
C SER A 48 17.53 19.03 -5.42
N LEU A 49 16.56 18.26 -4.93
CA LEU A 49 16.68 17.36 -3.77
C LEU A 49 17.69 16.27 -4.07
N MET A 50 17.52 15.56 -5.18
CA MET A 50 18.45 14.53 -5.60
C MET A 50 19.83 15.13 -5.87
N GLU A 51 19.94 16.18 -6.68
CA GLU A 51 21.20 16.90 -6.95
C GLU A 51 21.89 17.34 -5.64
N SER A 52 21.16 17.86 -4.65
CA SER A 52 21.73 18.28 -3.36
C SER A 52 22.31 17.13 -2.52
N LEU A 53 21.75 15.93 -2.64
CA LEU A 53 22.32 14.73 -2.02
C LEU A 53 23.64 14.30 -2.68
N PHE A 54 23.91 14.81 -3.88
CA PHE A 54 25.05 14.42 -4.70
C PHE A 54 26.00 15.58 -5.04
N ASP A 55 25.77 16.78 -4.49
CA ASP A 55 26.60 17.97 -4.71
C ASP A 55 28.01 17.87 -4.11
N GLN A 56 28.36 16.74 -3.50
CA GLN A 56 29.74 16.41 -3.15
C GLN A 56 30.41 15.72 -4.34
N ASP A 57 31.56 16.23 -4.80
CA ASP A 57 32.36 15.73 -5.95
C ASP A 57 32.70 14.21 -5.94
N LYS A 58 32.31 13.50 -4.87
CA LYS A 58 32.33 12.04 -4.77
C LYS A 58 31.05 11.56 -4.09
N ILE A 59 30.14 11.01 -4.89
CA ILE A 59 29.07 10.15 -4.39
C ILE A 59 29.69 8.90 -3.79
N SER A 60 29.40 8.65 -2.53
CA SER A 60 29.85 7.46 -1.84
C SER A 60 28.91 6.28 -2.09
N GLU A 61 29.40 5.06 -1.84
CA GLU A 61 28.56 3.85 -1.82
C GLU A 61 27.43 3.98 -0.77
N TYR A 62 27.69 4.74 0.30
CA TYR A 62 26.72 5.04 1.34
C TYR A 62 25.53 5.84 0.79
N ASP A 63 25.76 6.85 -0.06
CA ASP A 63 24.69 7.68 -0.64
C ASP A 63 23.77 6.87 -1.55
N PHE A 64 24.35 5.97 -2.37
CA PHE A 64 23.58 5.03 -3.18
C PHE A 64 22.77 4.06 -2.33
N THR A 65 23.38 3.48 -1.30
CA THR A 65 22.71 2.55 -0.40
C THR A 65 21.56 3.24 0.34
N PHE A 66 21.79 4.46 0.82
CA PHE A 66 20.79 5.29 1.46
C PHE A 66 19.60 5.57 0.53
N LEU A 67 19.84 5.95 -0.72
CA LEU A 67 18.77 6.18 -1.69
C LEU A 67 18.04 4.91 -2.09
N ILE A 68 18.75 3.80 -2.30
CA ILE A 68 18.12 2.49 -2.57
C ILE A 68 17.18 2.13 -1.41
N ASN A 69 17.63 2.32 -0.16
CA ASN A 69 16.82 2.07 1.02
C ASN A 69 15.63 3.03 1.10
N ALA A 70 15.82 4.33 0.87
CA ALA A 70 14.76 5.33 0.84
C ALA A 70 13.69 4.98 -0.21
N PHE A 71 14.10 4.65 -1.44
CA PHE A 71 13.20 4.21 -2.50
C PHE A 71 12.50 2.89 -2.17
N THR A 72 13.19 1.95 -1.52
CA THR A 72 12.60 0.69 -1.06
C THR A 72 11.56 0.94 0.04
N GLU A 73 11.85 1.83 0.98
CA GLU A 73 10.97 2.18 2.10
C GLU A 73 9.70 2.91 1.64
N ILE A 74 9.82 3.80 0.65
CA ILE A 74 8.64 4.39 -0.01
C ILE A 74 8.00 3.44 -1.06
N GLN A 75 8.48 2.20 -1.18
CA GLN A 75 7.98 1.15 -2.08
C GLN A 75 8.07 1.52 -3.58
N CYS A 76 8.98 2.42 -3.95
CA CYS A 76 9.32 2.73 -5.34
C CYS A 76 10.39 1.74 -5.83
N ILE A 77 9.99 0.47 -5.95
CA ILE A 77 10.90 -0.65 -6.23
C ILE A 77 11.62 -0.48 -7.58
N ASP A 78 10.97 0.11 -8.58
CA ASP A 78 11.60 0.36 -9.88
C ASP A 78 12.76 1.35 -9.79
N ALA A 79 12.61 2.41 -8.99
CA ALA A 79 13.68 3.37 -8.73
C ALA A 79 14.83 2.70 -7.95
N ALA A 80 14.49 1.95 -6.90
CA ALA A 80 15.47 1.19 -6.12
C ALA A 80 16.23 0.18 -6.99
N LYS A 81 15.55 -0.51 -7.91
CA LYS A 81 16.14 -1.48 -8.84
C LYS A 81 17.10 -0.81 -9.83
N VAL A 82 16.69 0.31 -10.43
CA VAL A 82 17.57 1.07 -11.35
C VAL A 82 18.84 1.54 -10.63
N LEU A 83 18.71 2.06 -9.41
CA LEU A 83 19.87 2.45 -8.59
C LEU A 83 20.74 1.25 -8.22
N THR A 84 20.14 0.13 -7.84
CA THR A 84 20.86 -1.11 -7.49
C THR A 84 21.64 -1.66 -8.68
N GLU A 85 21.02 -1.73 -9.85
CA GLU A 85 21.68 -2.18 -11.08
C GLU A 85 22.82 -1.23 -11.47
N HIS A 86 22.64 0.07 -11.30
CA HIS A 86 23.69 1.04 -11.57
C HIS A 86 24.88 0.88 -10.62
N MET A 87 24.62 0.78 -9.32
CA MET A 87 25.66 0.60 -8.31
C MET A 87 26.49 -0.67 -8.57
N LYS A 88 25.83 -1.78 -8.94
CA LYS A 88 26.51 -3.02 -9.35
C LYS A 88 27.42 -2.85 -10.58
N ARG A 89 27.04 -2.00 -11.55
CA ARG A 89 27.89 -1.72 -12.73
C ARG A 89 29.14 -0.93 -12.36
N LEU A 90 29.01 0.00 -11.41
CA LEU A 90 30.14 0.80 -10.94
C LEU A 90 31.10 -0.03 -10.08
N GLN A 91 30.56 -0.97 -9.31
CA GLN A 91 31.31 -1.79 -8.38
C GLN A 91 30.82 -3.25 -8.46
N PRO A 92 31.32 -4.04 -9.43
CA PRO A 92 30.87 -5.42 -9.63
C PRO A 92 31.12 -6.35 -8.42
N ASN A 93 31.99 -5.93 -7.49
CA ASN A 93 32.31 -6.67 -6.26
C ASN A 93 31.65 -6.11 -5.00
N ALA A 94 30.82 -5.05 -5.10
CA ALA A 94 30.13 -4.49 -3.94
C ALA A 94 28.93 -5.38 -3.56
N THR A 95 29.03 -6.01 -2.40
CA THR A 95 27.92 -6.76 -1.80
C THR A 95 27.08 -5.80 -0.97
N LEU A 96 25.85 -5.51 -1.41
CA LEU A 96 24.86 -4.76 -0.63
C LEU A 96 24.70 -5.41 0.75
N ARG A 97 25.28 -4.79 1.78
CA ARG A 97 24.98 -5.15 3.16
C ARG A 97 23.66 -4.48 3.50
N PRO A 98 22.63 -5.22 3.95
CA PRO A 98 21.44 -4.58 4.47
C PRO A 98 21.87 -3.67 5.63
N MET A 99 21.61 -2.36 5.51
CA MET A 99 21.81 -1.46 6.63
C MET A 99 20.90 -1.96 7.76
N GLN A 100 21.46 -2.08 8.97
CA GLN A 100 20.64 -2.14 10.17
C GLN A 100 19.73 -0.90 10.15
N SER A 101 18.48 -1.06 10.63
CA SER A 101 17.47 0.01 10.70
C SER A 101 18.09 1.39 10.90
N LEU A 102 17.67 2.40 10.13
CA LEU A 102 18.17 3.79 10.22
C LEU A 102 18.13 4.36 11.66
N THR A 103 17.34 3.77 12.56
CA THR A 103 17.31 4.08 14.00
C THR A 103 18.56 3.62 14.78
N SER A 104 19.42 2.78 14.21
CA SER A 104 20.55 2.11 14.90
C SER A 104 21.92 2.74 14.62
N ILE A 105 22.00 3.76 13.76
CA ILE A 105 23.27 4.31 13.22
C ILE A 105 23.40 5.81 13.58
N MET A 106 22.82 6.24 14.70
CA MET A 106 23.12 7.57 15.25
C MET A 106 24.45 7.52 16.04
N PRO A 107 25.38 8.47 15.84
CA PRO A 107 26.60 8.55 16.65
C PRO A 107 26.26 8.78 18.13
N PRO A 108 26.99 8.17 19.09
CA PRO A 108 26.72 8.30 20.52
C PRO A 108 26.93 9.72 21.08
N MET A 109 27.39 10.68 20.28
CA MET A 109 27.60 12.08 20.70
C MET A 109 26.33 12.95 20.71
N LEU A 110 25.19 12.45 20.22
CA LEU A 110 23.92 13.19 20.25
C LEU A 110 23.01 12.84 21.43
N ASN A 111 23.25 11.74 22.15
CA ASN A 111 22.44 11.37 23.32
C ASN A 111 22.74 12.23 24.56
N GLN A 112 23.93 12.81 24.66
CA GLN A 112 24.32 13.62 25.84
C GLN A 112 23.84 15.07 25.80
N LEU A 113 23.19 15.52 24.72
CA LEU A 113 22.63 16.87 24.63
C LEU A 113 21.11 16.94 24.90
N PHE A 114 20.47 15.81 25.22
CA PHE A 114 19.02 15.71 25.38
C PHE A 114 18.54 15.20 26.75
N GLU A 115 19.42 14.97 27.72
CA GLU A 115 18.99 14.45 29.03
C GLU A 115 18.56 15.53 30.05
N ASP A 116 18.71 16.83 29.76
CA ASP A 116 18.41 17.89 30.75
C ASP A 116 17.40 18.96 30.27
N GLN A 117 16.44 18.61 29.42
CA GLN A 117 15.19 19.41 29.26
C GLN A 117 14.00 18.53 28.87
N GLU A 118 13.45 17.82 29.86
CA GLU A 118 12.04 17.42 29.84
C GLU A 118 11.17 18.67 30.02
N ASP A 119 10.78 19.33 28.93
CA ASP A 119 9.48 20.02 28.87
C ASP A 119 9.12 20.42 27.43
N THR A 120 8.04 19.82 26.92
CA THR A 120 7.22 20.28 25.78
C THR A 120 7.88 20.42 24.40
N PHE A 121 8.11 19.31 23.70
CA PHE A 121 8.11 19.30 22.23
C PHE A 121 7.04 18.33 21.68
N PRO A 122 6.20 18.75 20.72
CA PRO A 122 5.24 17.86 20.10
C PRO A 122 6.01 16.82 19.28
N THR A 123 5.92 15.57 19.69
CA THR A 123 6.43 14.42 18.93
C THR A 123 5.94 14.51 17.49
N ASN A 124 6.89 14.69 16.57
CA ASN A 124 6.68 14.73 15.13
C ASN A 124 5.81 13.52 14.71
N LYS A 125 4.54 13.78 14.41
CA LYS A 125 3.60 12.80 13.86
C LYS A 125 4.14 12.32 12.52
N ARG A 126 4.90 11.21 12.53
CA ARG A 126 5.09 10.35 11.35
C ARG A 126 3.70 10.03 10.83
N THR A 127 3.27 10.71 9.77
CA THR A 127 1.94 10.47 9.25
C THR A 127 1.99 9.15 8.50
N LEU A 128 1.41 8.11 9.10
CA LEU A 128 1.40 6.77 8.53
C LEU A 128 0.78 6.82 7.13
N LEU A 129 1.60 6.52 6.12
CA LEU A 129 1.21 6.43 4.70
C LEU A 129 0.20 5.31 4.46
N ILE A 130 0.23 4.30 5.32
CA ILE A 130 -0.66 3.15 5.30
C ILE A 130 -1.42 3.13 6.63
N LYS A 131 -2.74 3.00 6.57
CA LYS A 131 -3.60 2.84 7.74
C LYS A 131 -4.28 1.48 7.68
N ALA A 132 -4.01 0.65 8.68
CA ALA A 132 -4.74 -0.59 8.87
C ALA A 132 -6.16 -0.28 9.37
N GLY A 133 -7.15 -0.84 8.68
CA GLY A 133 -8.55 -0.73 9.06
C GLY A 133 -8.94 -1.66 10.20
N GLN A 134 -10.22 -1.65 10.56
CA GLN A 134 -10.80 -2.60 11.52
C GLN A 134 -10.96 -3.99 10.89
N LYS A 135 -10.93 -5.03 11.73
CA LYS A 135 -11.26 -6.40 11.34
C LYS A 135 -12.76 -6.62 11.47
N PHE A 136 -13.40 -7.07 10.40
CA PHE A 136 -14.83 -7.36 10.34
C PHE A 136 -15.05 -8.85 10.08
N GLY A 137 -15.79 -9.53 10.95
CA GLY A 137 -16.09 -10.96 10.83
C GLY A 137 -15.47 -11.84 11.93
N GLY A 138 -15.60 -13.15 11.79
CA GLY A 138 -15.17 -14.16 12.76
C GLY A 138 -13.71 -14.58 12.65
N THR A 139 -13.32 -15.64 13.35
CA THR A 139 -11.95 -16.19 13.34
C THR A 139 -11.84 -17.52 12.58
N GLY A 140 -12.89 -17.90 11.84
CA GLY A 140 -12.90 -19.08 10.97
C GLY A 140 -11.91 -18.96 9.80
N GLY A 141 -11.76 -20.04 9.02
CA GLY A 141 -10.96 -20.04 7.79
C GLY A 141 -9.44 -19.90 7.96
N SER A 142 -8.75 -19.84 6.82
CA SER A 142 -7.31 -19.62 6.71
C SER A 142 -7.00 -18.14 6.48
N LEU A 143 -5.86 -17.66 7.00
CA LEU A 143 -5.42 -16.28 6.77
C LEU A 143 -5.10 -16.04 5.28
N PHE A 144 -5.41 -14.85 4.82
CA PHE A 144 -4.95 -14.34 3.52
C PHE A 144 -4.48 -12.89 3.62
N ASP A 145 -3.57 -12.51 2.72
CA ASP A 145 -3.00 -11.17 2.61
C ASP A 145 -2.65 -10.84 1.16
N ASP A 146 -3.43 -9.96 0.52
CA ASP A 146 -3.18 -9.59 -0.87
C ASP A 146 -1.89 -8.80 -1.09
N SER A 147 -1.34 -8.15 -0.05
CA SER A 147 -0.07 -7.42 -0.18
C SER A 147 1.13 -8.35 -0.39
N SER A 148 0.99 -9.61 0.02
CA SER A 148 2.02 -10.64 -0.18
C SER A 148 2.06 -11.16 -1.63
N THR A 149 1.09 -10.78 -2.47
CA THR A 149 1.08 -11.15 -3.89
C THR A 149 2.30 -10.54 -4.58
N LYS A 150 3.14 -11.40 -5.17
CA LYS A 150 4.42 -11.00 -5.78
C LYS A 150 4.21 -9.84 -6.78
N ASN A 151 5.10 -8.84 -6.73
CA ASN A 151 5.16 -7.66 -7.60
C ASN A 151 4.19 -6.50 -7.29
N PHE A 152 3.51 -6.50 -6.14
CA PHE A 152 2.73 -5.33 -5.71
C PHE A 152 3.66 -4.12 -5.47
N THR A 153 3.47 -3.03 -6.23
CA THR A 153 4.24 -1.78 -6.07
C THR A 153 3.32 -0.62 -5.70
N CYS A 154 3.88 0.52 -5.27
CA CYS A 154 3.09 1.73 -5.00
C CYS A 154 2.37 2.30 -6.25
N SER A 155 2.75 1.83 -7.45
CA SER A 155 2.09 2.22 -8.70
C SER A 155 0.82 1.44 -8.99
N HIS A 156 0.63 0.30 -8.31
CA HIS A 156 -0.54 -0.54 -8.48
C HIS A 156 -1.72 0.06 -7.71
N TYR A 157 -2.85 0.18 -8.39
CA TYR A 157 -4.12 0.57 -7.80
C TYR A 157 -5.12 -0.57 -7.99
N LEU A 158 -6.09 -0.66 -7.08
CA LEU A 158 -7.21 -1.58 -7.23
C LEU A 158 -8.01 -1.16 -8.47
N SER A 159 -8.05 -2.01 -9.48
CA SER A 159 -8.67 -1.71 -10.79
C SER A 159 -9.94 -2.52 -11.03
N ARG A 160 -10.05 -3.69 -10.39
CA ARG A 160 -11.24 -4.53 -10.50
C ARG A 160 -11.47 -5.33 -9.23
N ILE A 161 -12.73 -5.43 -8.84
CA ILE A 161 -13.19 -6.32 -7.80
C ILE A 161 -14.12 -7.34 -8.45
N ILE A 162 -13.82 -8.62 -8.27
CA ILE A 162 -14.70 -9.72 -8.68
C ILE A 162 -15.30 -10.30 -7.41
N ILE A 163 -16.63 -10.23 -7.31
CA ILE A 163 -17.38 -10.73 -6.17
C ILE A 163 -18.47 -11.66 -6.68
N ARG A 164 -18.59 -12.79 -6.02
CA ARG A 164 -19.80 -13.61 -6.08
C ARG A 164 -20.52 -13.54 -4.76
N ASN A 165 -21.82 -13.29 -4.87
CA ASN A 165 -22.79 -13.62 -3.87
C ASN A 165 -23.81 -14.50 -4.60
N ASP A 166 -24.00 -15.75 -4.18
CA ASP A 166 -25.08 -16.60 -4.69
C ASP A 166 -26.40 -15.87 -4.43
N ASN A 167 -26.93 -15.27 -5.50
CA ASN A 167 -28.12 -14.42 -5.49
C ASN A 167 -29.41 -15.24 -5.59
N ASP A 168 -29.32 -16.56 -5.59
CA ASP A 168 -30.50 -17.43 -5.55
C ASP A 168 -31.01 -17.41 -4.11
N ASP A 169 -32.13 -16.70 -3.89
CA ASP A 169 -33.09 -16.55 -2.76
C ASP A 169 -32.82 -17.12 -1.33
N ASP A 170 -31.83 -17.97 -1.12
CA ASP A 170 -31.49 -18.65 0.13
C ASP A 170 -30.72 -17.78 1.13
N GLY A 171 -30.39 -16.53 0.75
CA GLY A 171 -29.72 -15.57 1.61
C GLY A 171 -28.39 -16.11 2.14
N MET A 172 -27.55 -16.68 1.27
CA MET A 172 -26.25 -17.29 1.61
C MET A 172 -25.13 -16.24 1.86
N PRO A 173 -24.01 -16.61 2.49
CA PRO A 173 -22.92 -15.67 2.79
C PRO A 173 -22.19 -15.21 1.52
N LEU A 174 -21.30 -14.24 1.67
CA LEU A 174 -20.37 -13.91 0.60
C LEU A 174 -19.44 -15.11 0.36
N ASP A 175 -19.59 -15.76 -0.79
CA ASP A 175 -18.87 -17.01 -1.11
C ASP A 175 -17.39 -16.74 -1.32
N TRP A 176 -17.08 -15.82 -2.23
CA TRP A 176 -15.70 -15.49 -2.57
C TRP A 176 -15.53 -14.09 -3.15
N ILE A 177 -14.32 -13.58 -3.00
CA ILE A 177 -13.88 -12.29 -3.52
C ILE A 177 -12.48 -12.42 -4.12
N GLN A 178 -12.23 -11.66 -5.18
CA GLN A 178 -10.91 -11.49 -5.76
C GLN A 178 -10.69 -10.01 -6.09
N PHE A 179 -9.55 -9.50 -5.66
CA PHE A 179 -9.09 -8.14 -5.97
C PHE A 179 -8.05 -8.20 -7.09
N ILE A 180 -8.16 -7.33 -8.08
CA ILE A 180 -7.23 -7.24 -9.20
C ILE A 180 -6.66 -5.83 -9.22
N TYR A 181 -5.34 -5.76 -9.30
CA TYR A 181 -4.57 -4.53 -9.23
C TYR A 181 -3.88 -4.26 -10.55
N SER A 182 -3.90 -3.02 -11.02
CA SER A 182 -3.24 -2.62 -12.27
C SER A 182 -2.22 -1.53 -12.01
N SER A 183 -1.11 -1.53 -12.76
CA SER A 183 -0.13 -0.45 -12.67
C SER A 183 -0.66 0.82 -13.32
N SER A 184 -0.32 1.96 -12.72
CA SER A 184 -0.56 3.28 -13.30
C SER A 184 0.35 3.58 -14.52
N TYR A 185 1.44 2.84 -14.68
CA TYR A 185 2.46 3.10 -15.72
C TYR A 185 2.48 2.07 -16.83
N ASP A 186 2.23 0.81 -16.49
CA ASP A 186 2.23 -0.30 -17.44
C ASP A 186 0.85 -0.93 -17.50
N GLN A 187 0.14 -0.69 -18.61
CA GLN A 187 -1.20 -1.25 -18.83
C GLN A 187 -1.18 -2.78 -18.91
N ASN A 188 -0.03 -3.39 -19.19
CA ASN A 188 0.14 -4.84 -19.22
C ASN A 188 0.49 -5.41 -17.84
N SER A 189 0.83 -4.56 -16.86
CA SER A 189 1.10 -4.97 -15.50
C SER A 189 -0.20 -5.07 -14.71
N VAL A 190 -0.78 -6.27 -14.75
CA VAL A 190 -1.95 -6.66 -13.96
C VAL A 190 -1.52 -7.71 -12.95
N ILE A 191 -1.88 -7.50 -11.69
CA ILE A 191 -1.71 -8.45 -10.60
C ILE A 191 -3.09 -8.97 -10.25
N GLU A 192 -3.33 -10.22 -10.59
CA GLU A 192 -4.50 -10.94 -10.13
C GLU A 192 -4.24 -11.38 -8.68
N GLY A 193 -4.99 -10.79 -7.74
CA GLY A 193 -4.99 -11.26 -6.37
C GLY A 193 -5.52 -12.68 -6.28
N GLN A 194 -5.23 -13.34 -5.16
CA GLN A 194 -5.76 -14.68 -4.92
C GLN A 194 -7.29 -14.62 -4.78
N THR A 195 -7.96 -15.70 -5.17
CA THR A 195 -9.38 -15.87 -4.86
C THR A 195 -9.50 -16.30 -3.40
N HIS A 196 -10.24 -15.52 -2.61
CA HIS A 196 -10.51 -15.80 -1.20
C HIS A 196 -11.92 -16.34 -1.07
N GLY A 197 -12.11 -17.45 -0.38
CA GLY A 197 -13.38 -18.19 -0.30
C GLY A 197 -13.48 -19.34 -1.31
N PHE A 198 -14.67 -19.93 -1.45
CA PHE A 198 -14.86 -21.12 -2.29
C PHE A 198 -15.68 -20.84 -3.56
N ARG A 199 -15.06 -21.01 -4.72
CA ARG A 199 -15.69 -20.76 -6.02
C ARG A 199 -16.54 -21.95 -6.47
N ARG A 200 -17.86 -21.89 -6.22
CA ARG A 200 -18.82 -22.95 -6.59
C ARG A 200 -19.28 -22.92 -8.04
N THR A 201 -19.51 -21.73 -8.62
CA THR A 201 -20.01 -21.63 -10.00
C THR A 201 -19.33 -20.49 -10.79
N SER A 202 -19.66 -20.36 -12.08
CA SER A 202 -19.04 -19.44 -13.04
C SER A 202 -19.62 -18.02 -13.01
N GLU A 203 -20.85 -17.83 -12.53
CA GLU A 203 -21.47 -16.50 -12.44
C GLU A 203 -20.75 -15.59 -11.44
N VAL A 204 -20.39 -14.39 -11.90
CA VAL A 204 -19.64 -13.43 -11.09
C VAL A 204 -20.14 -12.03 -11.37
N SER A 205 -20.03 -11.16 -10.37
CA SER A 205 -20.23 -9.74 -10.56
C SER A 205 -18.93 -9.00 -10.43
N GLN A 206 -18.73 -8.08 -11.35
CA GLN A 206 -17.48 -7.34 -11.46
C GLN A 206 -17.77 -5.87 -11.22
N PHE A 207 -16.91 -5.23 -10.44
CA PHE A 207 -16.88 -3.79 -10.28
C PHE A 207 -15.55 -3.29 -10.82
N LEU A 208 -15.61 -2.67 -12.01
CA LEU A 208 -14.44 -2.12 -12.70
C LEU A 208 -14.25 -0.66 -12.30
N LEU A 209 -13.01 -0.31 -11.97
CA LEU A 209 -12.58 1.04 -11.62
C LEU A 209 -11.80 1.65 -12.78
N GLU A 210 -12.05 2.92 -13.05
CA GLU A 210 -11.23 3.68 -13.98
C GLU A 210 -9.83 3.96 -13.39
N LYS A 211 -8.87 4.31 -14.24
CA LYS A 211 -7.46 4.48 -13.86
C LYS A 211 -7.24 5.51 -12.73
N ASP A 212 -8.07 6.53 -12.67
CA ASP A 212 -8.07 7.62 -11.70
C ASP A 212 -9.22 7.51 -10.67
N GLU A 213 -10.04 6.46 -10.75
CA GLU A 213 -11.10 6.17 -9.80
C GLU A 213 -10.53 5.42 -8.59
N ARG A 214 -10.91 5.85 -7.38
CA ARG A 214 -10.36 5.35 -6.13
C ARG A 214 -11.49 5.00 -5.18
N ILE A 215 -11.39 3.90 -4.43
CA ILE A 215 -12.37 3.54 -3.42
C ILE A 215 -12.02 4.28 -2.13
N TYR A 216 -12.89 5.16 -1.67
CA TYR A 216 -12.66 5.96 -0.45
C TYR A 216 -13.48 5.45 0.74
N LYS A 217 -14.52 4.65 0.49
CA LYS A 217 -15.43 4.15 1.50
C LYS A 217 -15.92 2.75 1.16
N ILE A 218 -16.03 1.94 2.20
CA ILE A 218 -16.59 0.60 2.15
C ILE A 218 -17.74 0.52 3.15
N ARG A 219 -18.83 -0.07 2.73
CA ARG A 219 -19.91 -0.53 3.61
C ARG A 219 -20.00 -2.04 3.50
N GLY A 220 -20.38 -2.72 4.57
CA GLY A 220 -20.73 -4.12 4.50
C GLY A 220 -21.68 -4.53 5.61
N LYS A 221 -22.01 -5.82 5.63
CA LYS A 221 -22.85 -6.43 6.64
C LYS A 221 -22.21 -7.68 7.23
N LEU A 222 -22.40 -7.85 8.53
CA LEU A 222 -22.02 -9.03 9.28
C LEU A 222 -23.27 -9.75 9.77
N SER A 223 -23.29 -11.08 9.71
CA SER A 223 -24.36 -11.86 10.32
C SER A 223 -23.81 -13.02 11.13
N ASN A 224 -24.51 -13.35 12.22
CA ASN A 224 -24.30 -14.58 12.96
C ASN A 224 -24.91 -15.72 12.15
N VAL A 225 -24.12 -16.74 11.89
CA VAL A 225 -24.55 -17.91 11.13
C VAL A 225 -24.25 -19.15 11.95
N THR A 226 -25.14 -20.14 11.88
CA THR A 226 -24.87 -21.47 12.44
C THR A 226 -24.46 -22.38 11.29
N LEU A 227 -23.26 -22.93 11.37
CA LEU A 227 -22.71 -23.86 10.39
C LEU A 227 -22.59 -25.24 11.02
N SER A 228 -22.61 -26.27 10.19
CA SER A 228 -22.27 -27.64 10.59
C SER A 228 -20.85 -27.96 10.16
N SER A 229 -20.03 -28.50 11.05
CA SER A 229 -18.78 -29.16 10.69
C SER A 229 -19.04 -30.53 10.04
N GLN A 230 -17.96 -31.17 9.56
CA GLN A 230 -18.01 -32.45 8.86
C GLN A 230 -18.55 -33.61 9.72
N ASP A 231 -18.39 -33.53 11.04
CA ASP A 231 -18.89 -34.48 12.04
C ASP A 231 -20.36 -34.19 12.46
N GLY A 232 -20.99 -33.16 11.89
CA GLY A 232 -22.35 -32.75 12.24
C GLY A 232 -22.45 -31.79 13.43
N THR A 233 -21.34 -31.42 14.06
CA THR A 233 -21.36 -30.46 15.17
C THR A 233 -21.75 -29.07 14.66
N LEU A 234 -22.76 -28.46 15.29
CA LEU A 234 -23.20 -27.11 14.96
C LEU A 234 -22.36 -26.10 15.74
N PHE A 235 -21.88 -25.07 15.05
CA PHE A 235 -21.17 -23.95 15.66
C PHE A 235 -21.63 -22.63 15.08
N SER A 236 -21.64 -21.60 15.92
CA SER A 236 -22.00 -20.24 15.51
C SER A 236 -20.74 -19.43 15.19
N THR A 237 -20.77 -18.68 14.09
CA THR A 237 -19.70 -17.76 13.70
C THR A 237 -20.27 -16.48 13.09
N ILE A 238 -19.45 -15.44 12.97
CA ILE A 238 -19.80 -14.20 12.28
C ILE A 238 -19.17 -14.25 10.89
N LEU A 239 -19.97 -14.12 9.83
CA LEU A 239 -19.48 -14.04 8.45
C LEU A 239 -19.73 -12.66 7.85
N VAL A 240 -18.89 -12.31 6.86
CA VAL A 240 -19.16 -11.20 5.96
C VAL A 240 -20.24 -11.62 4.97
N ARG A 241 -21.34 -10.88 4.95
CA ARG A 241 -22.57 -11.21 4.20
C ARG A 241 -22.84 -10.28 3.04
N GLY A 242 -22.09 -9.18 2.98
CA GLY A 242 -22.18 -8.27 1.87
C GLY A 242 -21.23 -7.11 2.01
N LEU A 243 -21.00 -6.48 0.86
CA LEU A 243 -20.09 -5.38 0.66
C LEU A 243 -20.71 -4.39 -0.31
N GLN A 244 -20.26 -3.14 -0.22
CA GLN A 244 -20.52 -2.11 -1.19
C GLN A 244 -19.34 -1.14 -1.18
N PHE A 245 -18.85 -0.81 -2.37
CA PHE A 245 -17.69 0.06 -2.55
C PHE A 245 -18.14 1.40 -3.12
N PHE A 246 -17.62 2.49 -2.57
CA PHE A 246 -17.92 3.85 -3.02
C PHE A 246 -16.66 4.50 -3.53
N THR A 247 -16.77 5.21 -4.65
CA THR A 247 -15.60 5.72 -5.38
C THR A 247 -15.54 7.24 -5.41
N SER A 248 -14.33 7.76 -5.57
CA SER A 248 -14.03 9.19 -5.65
C SER A 248 -14.78 9.91 -6.78
N LYS A 249 -15.31 9.19 -7.77
CA LYS A 249 -16.14 9.73 -8.86
C LYS A 249 -17.65 9.71 -8.56
N GLY A 250 -18.05 9.42 -7.32
CA GLY A 250 -19.45 9.39 -6.92
C GLY A 250 -20.20 8.12 -7.36
N ARG A 251 -19.50 7.11 -7.87
CA ARG A 251 -20.11 5.80 -8.17
C ARG A 251 -20.12 4.92 -6.93
N ALA A 252 -21.09 4.03 -6.88
CA ALA A 252 -21.12 2.93 -5.93
C ALA A 252 -21.23 1.61 -6.69
N SER A 253 -20.56 0.57 -6.21
CA SER A 253 -20.89 -0.78 -6.65
C SER A 253 -22.34 -1.09 -6.28
N ARG A 254 -22.93 -2.10 -6.93
CA ARG A 254 -24.14 -2.70 -6.38
C ARG A 254 -23.89 -3.12 -4.92
N SER A 255 -24.93 -3.09 -4.10
CA SER A 255 -24.85 -3.73 -2.79
C SER A 255 -24.82 -5.24 -3.02
N TYR A 256 -23.82 -5.91 -2.46
CA TYR A 256 -23.71 -7.36 -2.44
C TYR A 256 -24.30 -7.92 -1.14
N ASP A 257 -25.26 -7.22 -0.52
CA ASP A 257 -25.85 -7.56 0.79
C ASP A 257 -27.11 -8.42 0.66
N HIS A 258 -27.31 -9.31 1.64
CA HIS A 258 -28.57 -10.00 1.90
C HIS A 258 -29.33 -9.42 3.12
N LEU A 259 -30.57 -9.87 3.29
CA LEU A 259 -31.68 -9.16 3.96
C LEU A 259 -31.53 -8.87 5.46
N GLU A 260 -30.54 -9.42 6.18
CA GLU A 260 -30.34 -9.12 7.61
C GLU A 260 -28.86 -9.17 8.01
N GLY A 261 -28.45 -8.27 8.92
CA GLY A 261 -27.09 -8.23 9.45
C GLY A 261 -26.71 -6.89 10.06
N LYS A 262 -25.70 -6.91 10.95
CA LYS A 262 -25.11 -5.70 11.51
C LYS A 262 -24.27 -5.00 10.44
N VAL A 263 -24.66 -3.78 10.09
CA VAL A 263 -23.91 -2.95 9.15
C VAL A 263 -22.59 -2.50 9.76
N PHE A 264 -21.53 -2.49 8.96
CA PHE A 264 -20.29 -1.79 9.25
C PHE A 264 -19.97 -0.83 8.10
N THR A 265 -19.16 0.17 8.40
CA THR A 265 -18.65 1.12 7.42
C THR A 265 -17.24 1.52 7.81
N GLU A 266 -16.39 1.69 6.80
CA GLU A 266 -15.03 2.17 6.97
C GLU A 266 -14.70 3.20 5.89
N GLU A 267 -14.20 4.35 6.34
CA GLU A 267 -13.86 5.51 5.54
C GLU A 267 -12.85 6.35 6.33
N TYR A 268 -11.82 6.84 5.65
CA TYR A 268 -10.81 7.69 6.25
C TYR A 268 -10.53 8.88 5.34
N ASP A 269 -10.67 10.09 5.87
CA ASP A 269 -10.46 11.31 5.11
C ASP A 269 -9.03 11.40 4.56
N GLY A 270 -8.92 11.66 3.26
CA GLY A 270 -7.64 11.66 2.54
C GLY A 270 -7.01 10.28 2.35
N TYR A 271 -7.78 9.19 2.40
CA TYR A 271 -7.28 7.83 2.11
C TYR A 271 -8.11 7.12 1.04
N THR A 272 -7.47 6.20 0.33
CA THR A 272 -8.08 5.25 -0.61
C THR A 272 -7.78 3.82 -0.19
N LEU A 273 -8.66 2.88 -0.52
CA LEU A 273 -8.40 1.46 -0.38
C LEU A 273 -7.17 1.06 -1.20
N GLY A 274 -6.21 0.42 -0.53
CA GLY A 274 -5.01 -0.14 -1.11
C GLY A 274 -5.18 -1.63 -1.42
N TYR A 275 -5.30 -2.44 -0.37
CA TYR A 275 -5.45 -3.90 -0.45
C TYR A 275 -6.29 -4.45 0.71
N ALA A 276 -6.58 -5.74 0.67
CA ALA A 276 -7.31 -6.45 1.71
C ALA A 276 -6.49 -7.61 2.31
N THR A 277 -6.75 -7.86 3.59
CA THR A 277 -6.30 -9.06 4.31
C THR A 277 -7.49 -9.65 5.04
N GLY A 278 -7.38 -10.87 5.52
CA GLY A 278 -8.50 -11.45 6.24
C GLY A 278 -8.38 -12.93 6.46
N ARG A 279 -9.54 -13.57 6.54
CA ARG A 279 -9.66 -15.01 6.70
C ARG A 279 -10.77 -15.53 5.80
N SER A 280 -10.53 -16.65 5.15
CA SER A 280 -11.53 -17.32 4.32
C SER A 280 -11.40 -18.83 4.36
N GLY A 281 -12.54 -19.50 4.26
CA GLY A 281 -12.65 -20.95 4.06
C GLY A 281 -13.65 -21.22 2.94
N LEU A 282 -14.80 -21.79 3.31
CA LEU A 282 -15.92 -21.93 2.37
C LEU A 282 -16.56 -20.58 2.02
N PHE A 283 -16.44 -19.61 2.91
CA PHE A 283 -16.98 -18.25 2.80
C PHE A 283 -15.91 -17.24 3.21
N ILE A 284 -16.25 -15.95 3.13
CA ILE A 284 -15.44 -14.88 3.73
C ILE A 284 -15.73 -14.76 5.23
N ASP A 285 -14.85 -15.33 6.04
CA ASP A 285 -14.92 -15.31 7.50
C ASP A 285 -14.59 -13.94 8.07
N GLN A 286 -13.55 -13.29 7.54
CA GLN A 286 -13.04 -12.01 8.04
C GLN A 286 -12.44 -11.14 6.93
N LEU A 287 -12.61 -9.82 7.04
CA LEU A 287 -11.93 -8.82 6.21
C LEU A 287 -11.30 -7.73 7.07
N GLN A 288 -10.14 -7.25 6.63
CA GLN A 288 -9.49 -6.04 7.09
C GLN A 288 -8.92 -5.31 5.87
N PHE A 289 -9.26 -4.03 5.75
CA PHE A 289 -8.83 -3.20 4.63
C PHE A 289 -7.62 -2.37 5.03
N TYR A 290 -6.67 -2.22 4.11
CA TYR A 290 -5.50 -1.35 4.28
C TYR A 290 -5.64 -0.16 3.35
N TRP A 291 -5.44 1.02 3.91
CA TRP A 291 -5.76 2.29 3.31
C TRP A 291 -4.48 3.09 3.03
N TYR A 292 -4.35 3.61 1.83
CA TYR A 292 -3.23 4.46 1.42
C TYR A 292 -3.62 5.92 1.47
N ARG A 293 -2.76 6.76 2.05
CA ARG A 293 -2.99 8.20 2.07
C ARG A 293 -2.98 8.73 0.64
N THR A 294 -4.09 9.29 0.20
CA THR A 294 -4.23 9.96 -1.08
C THR A 294 -3.73 11.38 -0.92
N VAL A 295 -2.65 11.73 -1.62
CA VAL A 295 -2.23 13.12 -1.70
C VAL A 295 -3.05 13.79 -2.79
N VAL A 296 -4.06 14.54 -2.40
CA VAL A 296 -4.86 15.35 -3.33
C VAL A 296 -3.93 16.36 -3.99
N THR A 297 -3.71 16.21 -5.29
CA THR A 297 -3.18 17.29 -6.14
C THR A 297 -4.33 18.26 -6.36
N GLN A 298 -4.36 19.34 -5.58
CA GLN A 298 -5.14 20.53 -5.92
C GLN A 298 -4.54 21.23 -7.13
#